data_AF-A0A225VGV1-F1
#
_entry.id   AF-A0A225VGV1-F1
#
_cell.length_a   1.000
_cell.length_b   1.000
_cell.length_c   1.000
_cell.angle_alpha   90.00
_cell.angle_beta   90.00
_cell.angle_gamma   90.00
#
_symmetry.space_group_name_H-M   'P 1'
#
loop_
_entity.id
_entity.type
_entity.pdbx_description
1 polymer ?
#
loop_
_entity_poly.entity_id
_entity_poly.type
_entity_poly.pdbx_seq_one_letter_code
_entity_poly.pdbx_strand_id
1 'polypeptide(L)'
;MTMTLEVLSQALPFRLEWIFPSHVPRATTPRPEQYCSHLITGQNVRDLMTAIPWNVLTGANIPEPMSFEITVDGRLGFLIKRYSAVEFQDRIAYWESTRRFTVSPALIRSDPYLALFVVERKNGRSHAGARWKQILRLFLIAMREGWCDSDLLDPYFLHFPKRTDEVAWYPGIEARSANLADPQLHRREPADLIEALAECDAADPWRTHYRLHHAGHPGRRIARLAGKVFNMAALNPNAPPLPPQP
;
A
#
# COMPACT_ATOMS: atom_id res chain seq x y z
N MET A 1 14.31 -15.67 -14.58
CA MET A 1 12.90 -15.49 -14.96
C MET A 1 12.36 -14.23 -14.30
N THR A 2 11.98 -13.23 -15.09
CA THR A 2 11.29 -12.03 -14.60
C THR A 2 9.80 -12.35 -14.63
N MET A 3 9.22 -12.83 -13.52
CA MET A 3 7.76 -12.93 -13.41
C MET A 3 7.19 -11.51 -13.36
N THR A 4 6.47 -11.11 -14.39
CA THR A 4 5.73 -9.84 -14.42
C THR A 4 4.42 -9.99 -13.65
N LEU A 5 3.88 -8.87 -13.16
CA LEU A 5 2.55 -8.80 -12.52
C LEU A 5 1.45 -9.46 -13.38
N GLU A 6 1.64 -9.47 -14.70
CA GLU A 6 0.76 -10.10 -15.69
C GLU A 6 0.75 -11.63 -15.58
N VAL A 7 1.87 -12.26 -15.22
CA VAL A 7 1.91 -13.72 -15.02
C VAL A 7 1.11 -14.10 -13.78
N LEU A 8 1.21 -13.30 -12.70
CA LEU A 8 0.36 -13.44 -11.51
C LEU A 8 -1.11 -13.17 -11.83
N SER A 9 -1.41 -12.16 -12.67
CA SER A 9 -2.78 -11.83 -13.04
C SER A 9 -3.51 -12.92 -13.79
N GLN A 10 -2.78 -13.69 -14.59
CA GLN A 10 -3.34 -14.80 -15.37
C GLN A 10 -3.51 -16.07 -14.53
N ALA A 11 -2.70 -16.22 -13.48
CA ALA A 11 -2.72 -17.38 -12.60
C ALA A 11 -3.70 -17.25 -11.42
N LEU A 12 -4.11 -16.02 -11.07
CA LEU A 12 -5.01 -15.76 -9.95
C LEU A 12 -6.48 -15.75 -10.41
N PRO A 13 -7.39 -16.49 -9.74
CA PRO A 13 -8.79 -16.61 -10.16
C PRO A 13 -9.64 -15.36 -9.87
N PHE A 14 -9.01 -14.21 -9.63
CA PHE A 14 -9.66 -12.98 -9.19
C PHE A 14 -9.10 -11.76 -9.91
N ARG A 15 -9.91 -10.70 -10.00
CA ARG A 15 -9.55 -9.51 -10.77
C ARG A 15 -8.35 -8.79 -10.11
N LEU A 16 -7.36 -8.40 -10.93
CA LEU A 16 -6.20 -7.63 -10.49
C LEU A 16 -6.58 -6.39 -9.69
N GLU A 17 -7.66 -5.71 -10.05
CA GLU A 17 -8.17 -4.50 -9.39
C GLU A 17 -8.51 -4.69 -7.89
N TRP A 18 -8.57 -5.93 -7.40
CA TRP A 18 -8.80 -6.26 -5.99
C TRP A 18 -7.51 -6.37 -5.18
N ILE A 19 -6.39 -6.61 -5.86
CA ILE A 19 -5.02 -6.71 -5.34
C ILE A 19 -4.29 -5.39 -5.52
N PHE A 20 -4.52 -4.80 -6.69
CA PHE A 20 -3.93 -3.61 -7.25
C PHE A 20 -5.10 -2.67 -7.53
N PRO A 21 -5.60 -1.93 -6.54
CA PRO A 21 -6.67 -0.99 -6.78
C PRO A 21 -6.37 -0.15 -8.02
N SER A 22 -7.24 -0.22 -9.01
CA SER A 22 -7.09 0.55 -10.23
C SER A 22 -7.28 2.02 -9.87
N HIS A 23 -6.18 2.75 -9.80
CA HIS A 23 -6.21 4.20 -9.69
C HIS A 23 -6.36 4.78 -11.10
N VAL A 24 -7.36 5.64 -11.28
CA VAL A 24 -7.46 6.49 -12.47
C VAL A 24 -6.71 7.78 -12.15
N PRO A 25 -5.53 8.02 -12.76
CA PRO A 25 -4.81 9.27 -12.54
C PRO A 25 -5.70 10.45 -12.88
N ARG A 26 -5.62 11.49 -12.03
CA ARG A 26 -6.24 12.76 -12.37
C ARG A 26 -5.68 13.22 -13.72
N ALA A 27 -6.58 13.49 -14.66
CA ALA A 27 -6.23 13.76 -16.06
C ALA A 27 -5.32 14.99 -16.24
N THR A 28 -5.28 15.89 -15.25
CA THR A 28 -4.48 17.11 -15.29
C THR A 28 -3.94 17.43 -13.90
N THR A 29 -2.68 17.86 -13.86
CA THR A 29 -2.05 18.42 -12.66
C THR A 29 -2.84 19.65 -12.20
N PRO A 30 -3.37 19.66 -10.95
CA PRO A 30 -4.06 20.80 -10.40
C PRO A 30 -3.15 22.04 -10.34
N ARG A 31 -3.73 23.20 -10.64
CA ARG A 31 -3.07 24.49 -10.45
C ARG A 31 -2.96 24.81 -8.95
N PRO A 32 -1.97 25.62 -8.52
CA PRO A 32 -1.76 25.96 -7.10
C PRO A 32 -2.99 26.52 -6.38
N GLU A 33 -3.88 27.20 -7.09
CA GLU A 33 -5.13 27.75 -6.58
C GLU A 33 -6.23 26.69 -6.35
N GLN A 34 -6.11 25.49 -6.91
CA GLN A 34 -7.13 24.44 -6.81
C GLN A 34 -7.00 23.55 -5.58
N TYR A 35 -5.92 23.72 -4.80
CA TYR A 35 -5.69 22.97 -3.57
C TYR A 35 -5.03 23.86 -2.50
N CYS A 36 -5.05 23.40 -1.26
CA CYS A 36 -4.52 24.09 -0.10
C CYS A 36 -2.99 23.98 -0.01
N SER A 37 -2.28 24.50 -1.02
CA SER A 37 -0.81 24.46 -1.11
C SER A 37 -0.10 25.10 0.10
N HIS A 38 -0.72 26.12 0.69
CA HIS A 38 -0.26 26.79 1.92
C HIS A 38 -0.16 25.85 3.14
N LEU A 39 -0.84 24.70 3.13
CA LEU A 39 -0.73 23.70 4.21
C LEU A 39 0.57 22.90 4.15
N ILE A 40 1.31 22.94 3.03
CA ILE A 40 2.57 22.20 2.85
C ILE A 40 3.71 23.00 3.48
N THR A 41 3.77 23.00 4.81
CA THR A 41 4.84 23.61 5.61
C THR A 41 5.62 22.54 6.37
N GLY A 42 6.85 22.81 6.78
CA GLY A 42 7.62 21.85 7.58
C GLY A 42 6.92 21.48 8.89
N GLN A 43 6.30 22.46 9.56
CA GLN A 43 5.58 22.22 10.81
C GLN A 43 4.37 21.30 10.58
N ASN A 44 3.51 21.59 9.59
CA ASN A 44 2.36 20.74 9.32
C ASN A 44 2.76 19.33 8.89
N VAL A 45 3.86 19.17 8.15
CA VAL A 45 4.36 17.84 7.79
C VAL A 45 4.89 17.11 9.04
N ARG A 46 5.60 17.79 9.96
CA ARG A 46 6.01 17.20 11.24
C ARG A 46 4.82 16.74 12.07
N ASP A 47 3.82 17.58 12.20
CA ASP A 47 2.61 17.29 12.98
C ASP A 47 1.88 16.09 12.40
N LEU A 48 1.75 16.05 11.07
CA LEU A 48 1.20 14.90 10.37
C LEU A 48 2.00 13.64 10.64
N MET A 49 3.32 13.64 10.49
CA MET A 49 4.14 12.44 10.72
C MET A 49 4.09 11.99 12.19
N THR A 50 3.95 12.93 13.12
CA THR A 50 3.78 12.66 14.56
C THR A 50 2.43 12.02 14.87
N ALA A 51 1.40 12.28 14.06
CA ALA A 51 0.09 11.63 14.16
C ALA A 51 0.08 10.17 13.68
N ILE A 52 1.21 9.64 13.19
CA ILE A 52 1.38 8.23 12.77
C ILE A 52 0.32 7.84 11.73
N PRO A 53 0.22 8.54 10.59
CA PRO A 53 -0.91 8.41 9.67
C PRO A 53 -0.93 7.07 8.94
N TRP A 54 0.19 6.35 8.92
CA TRP A 54 0.27 4.97 8.43
C TRP A 54 -0.44 3.95 9.33
N ASN A 55 -0.92 4.33 10.51
CA ASN A 55 -1.76 3.44 11.33
C ASN A 55 -3.08 3.08 10.65
N VAL A 56 -3.54 3.84 9.65
CA VAL A 56 -4.67 3.41 8.81
C VAL A 56 -4.36 2.12 8.03
N LEU A 57 -3.08 1.79 7.87
CA LEU A 57 -2.57 0.54 7.32
C LEU A 57 -2.30 -0.51 8.41
N THR A 58 -2.77 -0.32 9.64
CA THR A 58 -2.73 -1.29 10.73
C THR A 58 -4.13 -1.41 11.39
N GLY A 59 -4.40 -2.48 12.16
CA GLY A 59 -5.53 -2.51 13.10
C GLY A 59 -6.91 -2.99 12.58
N ALA A 60 -7.90 -2.90 13.48
CA ALA A 60 -9.19 -3.61 13.57
C ALA A 60 -10.13 -3.64 12.34
N ASN A 61 -9.82 -2.90 11.27
CA ASN A 61 -10.56 -2.95 10.01
C ASN A 61 -9.98 -3.95 9.00
N ILE A 62 -8.82 -4.53 9.30
CA ILE A 62 -8.32 -5.70 8.60
C ILE A 62 -9.17 -6.87 9.10
N PRO A 63 -9.91 -7.60 8.22
CA PRO A 63 -10.50 -8.87 8.64
C PRO A 63 -9.40 -9.70 9.27
N GLU A 64 -9.64 -10.27 10.46
CA GLU A 64 -8.67 -11.12 11.15
C GLU A 64 -7.98 -12.01 10.11
N PRO A 65 -6.66 -11.82 9.89
CA PRO A 65 -5.94 -12.69 8.98
C PRO A 65 -6.24 -14.10 9.45
N MET A 66 -6.63 -14.99 8.54
CA MET A 66 -6.68 -16.40 8.92
C MET A 66 -5.24 -16.77 9.27
N SER A 67 -4.96 -16.75 10.57
CA SER A 67 -3.62 -16.89 11.08
C SER A 67 -3.17 -18.28 10.70
N PHE A 68 -2.10 -18.36 9.93
CA PHE A 68 -1.31 -19.57 9.85
C PHE A 68 -0.88 -19.93 11.28
N GLU A 69 -0.67 -21.21 11.51
CA GLU A 69 0.25 -21.59 12.57
C GLU A 69 1.56 -20.82 12.33
N ILE A 70 1.85 -19.82 13.15
CA ILE A 70 3.12 -19.07 13.14
C ILE A 70 4.33 -19.96 13.45
N THR A 71 4.07 -21.24 13.77
CA THR A 71 5.00 -22.34 14.00
C THR A 71 5.31 -23.14 12.73
N VAL A 72 4.91 -22.71 11.52
CA VAL A 72 5.30 -23.44 10.29
C VAL A 72 6.81 -23.36 10.06
N ASP A 73 7.50 -24.48 10.24
CA ASP A 73 8.91 -24.63 9.90
C ASP A 73 9.16 -24.54 8.38
N GLY A 74 10.43 -24.41 7.99
CA GLY A 74 10.83 -24.39 6.57
C GLY A 74 10.63 -23.04 5.87
N ARG A 75 10.29 -23.06 4.58
CA ARG A 75 10.31 -21.87 3.71
C ARG A 75 9.23 -20.85 4.06
N LEU A 76 8.06 -21.28 4.55
CA LEU A 76 6.99 -20.39 5.00
C LEU A 76 7.38 -19.65 6.28
N GLY A 77 7.92 -20.34 7.28
CA GLY A 77 8.46 -19.71 8.50
C GLY A 77 9.58 -18.72 8.19
N PHE A 78 10.47 -19.05 7.26
CA PHE A 78 11.50 -18.12 6.80
C PHE A 78 10.91 -16.86 6.13
N LEU A 79 9.89 -17.01 5.27
CA LEU A 79 9.16 -15.89 4.67
C LEU A 79 8.52 -15.00 5.75
N ILE A 80 7.77 -15.59 6.69
CA ILE A 80 7.08 -14.88 7.77
C ILE A 80 8.09 -14.09 8.61
N LYS A 81 9.22 -14.71 8.99
CA LYS A 81 10.28 -14.05 9.75
C LYS A 81 10.87 -12.86 8.99
N ARG A 82 11.17 -13.03 7.70
CA ARG A 82 11.72 -11.96 6.85
C ARG A 82 10.73 -10.81 6.65
N TYR A 83 9.46 -11.12 6.48
CA TYR A 83 8.40 -10.13 6.34
C TYR A 83 8.19 -9.34 7.63
N SER A 84 8.00 -10.04 8.75
CA SER A 84 7.73 -9.41 10.07
C SER A 84 8.86 -8.48 10.50
N ALA A 85 10.10 -8.78 10.11
CA ALA A 85 11.27 -7.95 10.42
C ALA A 85 11.25 -6.56 9.74
N VAL A 86 10.49 -6.38 8.65
CA VAL A 86 10.52 -5.15 7.85
C VAL A 86 9.16 -4.47 7.79
N GLU A 87 8.09 -5.19 8.11
CA GLU A 87 6.69 -4.82 7.96
C GLU A 87 6.36 -3.39 8.39
N PHE A 88 6.81 -2.96 9.57
CA PHE A 88 6.54 -1.62 10.07
C PHE A 88 7.16 -0.52 9.20
N GLN A 89 8.46 -0.59 8.90
CA GLN A 89 9.18 0.40 8.10
C GLN A 89 8.63 0.47 6.67
N ASP A 90 8.31 -0.70 6.15
CA ASP A 90 7.79 -0.89 4.80
C ASP A 90 6.37 -0.33 4.64
N ARG A 91 5.53 -0.42 5.68
CA ARG A 91 4.22 0.25 5.73
C ARG A 91 4.33 1.77 5.71
N ILE A 92 5.30 2.35 6.41
CA ILE A 92 5.56 3.80 6.35
C ILE A 92 5.90 4.19 4.92
N ALA A 93 6.89 3.52 4.31
CA ALA A 93 7.32 3.79 2.95
C ALA A 93 6.20 3.62 1.91
N TYR A 94 5.30 2.66 2.13
CA TYR A 94 4.10 2.47 1.32
C TYR A 94 3.12 3.63 1.46
N TRP A 95 2.78 4.00 2.70
CA TRP A 95 1.86 5.09 3.00
C TRP A 95 2.36 6.39 2.36
N GLU A 96 3.65 6.69 2.54
CA GLU A 96 4.29 7.85 1.93
C GLU A 96 4.28 7.77 0.40
N SER A 97 4.48 6.59 -0.19
CA SER A 97 4.49 6.38 -1.64
C SER A 97 3.14 6.62 -2.31
N THR A 98 2.04 6.36 -1.58
CA THR A 98 0.67 6.59 -2.03
C THR A 98 0.16 7.99 -1.70
N ARG A 99 0.88 8.78 -0.89
CA ARG A 99 0.50 10.15 -0.48
C ARG A 99 1.66 11.11 -0.68
N ARG A 100 2.11 11.26 -1.93
CA ARG A 100 3.24 12.14 -2.25
C ARG A 100 2.83 13.61 -2.20
N PHE A 101 3.39 14.38 -1.28
CA PHE A 101 3.30 15.84 -1.33
C PHE A 101 3.98 16.42 -2.57
N THR A 102 3.37 17.44 -3.18
CA THR A 102 4.04 18.30 -4.16
C THR A 102 4.84 19.41 -3.49
N VAL A 103 5.94 19.04 -2.82
CA VAL A 103 6.86 20.02 -2.22
C VAL A 103 7.60 20.77 -3.32
N SER A 104 7.41 22.08 -3.40
CA SER A 104 8.02 22.90 -4.45
C SER A 104 9.54 23.08 -4.22
N PRO A 105 10.34 23.33 -5.26
CA PRO A 105 11.76 23.66 -5.09
C PRO A 105 12.01 24.88 -4.20
N ALA A 106 11.07 25.84 -4.16
CA ALA A 106 11.16 26.98 -3.27
C ALA A 106 11.03 26.56 -1.81
N LEU A 107 10.05 25.71 -1.49
CA LEU A 107 9.86 25.16 -0.14
C LEU A 107 11.05 24.32 0.33
N ILE A 108 11.62 23.50 -0.56
CA ILE A 108 12.84 22.72 -0.27
C ILE A 108 14.02 23.64 0.07
N ARG A 109 14.17 24.77 -0.63
CA ARG A 109 15.24 25.73 -0.34
C ARG A 109 15.02 26.51 0.95
N SER A 110 13.77 26.79 1.31
CA SER A 110 13.43 27.61 2.48
C SER A 110 13.33 26.81 3.79
N ASP A 111 13.05 25.52 3.73
CA ASP A 111 12.78 24.68 4.90
C ASP A 111 13.68 23.42 4.91
N PRO A 112 14.71 23.39 5.79
CA PRO A 112 15.61 22.24 5.91
C PRO A 112 14.91 20.92 6.25
N TYR A 113 13.79 20.96 6.98
CA TYR A 113 13.03 19.76 7.31
C TYR A 113 12.36 19.18 6.07
N LEU A 114 11.73 20.02 5.25
CA LEU A 114 11.12 19.57 4.00
C LEU A 114 12.17 19.03 3.01
N ALA A 115 13.36 19.62 2.99
CA ALA A 115 14.48 19.12 2.20
C ALA A 115 14.89 17.69 2.62
N LEU A 116 15.08 17.48 3.93
CA LEU A 116 15.42 16.17 4.49
C LEU A 116 14.30 15.16 4.24
N PHE A 117 13.05 15.53 4.54
CA PHE A 117 11.87 14.69 4.38
C PHE A 117 11.72 14.15 2.95
N VAL A 118 11.91 15.00 1.93
CA VAL A 118 11.83 14.57 0.52
C VAL A 118 12.91 13.53 0.18
N VAL A 119 14.12 13.67 0.73
CA VAL A 119 15.22 12.73 0.52
C VAL A 119 14.98 11.42 1.26
N GLU A 120 14.62 11.48 2.53
CA GLU A 120 14.34 10.30 3.37
C GLU A 120 13.20 9.47 2.79
N ARG A 121 12.11 10.11 2.37
CA ARG A 121 10.99 9.45 1.69
C ARG A 121 11.44 8.72 0.42
N LYS A 122 12.26 9.38 -0.43
CA LYS A 122 12.78 8.76 -1.66
C LYS A 122 13.65 7.54 -1.36
N ASN A 123 14.52 7.64 -0.37
CA ASN A 123 15.39 6.56 0.07
C ASN A 123 14.57 5.40 0.66
N GLY A 124 13.65 5.72 1.58
CA GLY A 124 12.72 4.77 2.19
C GLY A 124 11.94 3.99 1.15
N ARG A 125 11.37 4.66 0.14
CA ARG A 125 10.71 4.02 -0.99
C ARG A 125 11.64 3.09 -1.77
N SER A 126 12.86 3.52 -2.05
CA SER A 126 13.84 2.71 -2.81
C SER A 126 14.22 1.44 -2.05
N HIS A 127 14.47 1.56 -0.74
CA HIS A 127 14.78 0.44 0.14
C HIS A 127 13.59 -0.52 0.31
N ALA A 128 12.39 0.01 0.55
CA ALA A 128 11.17 -0.79 0.65
C ALA A 128 10.90 -1.54 -0.66
N GLY A 129 11.04 -0.88 -1.82
CA GLY A 129 10.91 -1.54 -3.12
C GLY A 129 11.94 -2.65 -3.35
N ALA A 130 13.17 -2.50 -2.85
CA ALA A 130 14.19 -3.55 -2.92
C ALA A 130 13.85 -4.75 -2.01
N ARG A 131 13.41 -4.49 -0.77
CA ARG A 131 12.95 -5.53 0.18
C ARG A 131 11.72 -6.26 -0.33
N TRP A 132 10.74 -5.52 -0.84
CA TRP A 132 9.51 -6.07 -1.43
C TRP A 132 9.82 -7.06 -2.56
N LYS A 133 10.78 -6.75 -3.45
CA LYS A 133 11.21 -7.69 -4.51
C LYS A 133 11.79 -8.99 -3.97
N GLN A 134 12.49 -8.95 -2.83
CA GLN A 134 13.05 -10.15 -2.19
C GLN A 134 11.92 -10.98 -1.55
N ILE A 135 11.02 -10.32 -0.83
CA ILE A 135 9.87 -10.95 -0.16
C ILE A 135 8.92 -11.57 -1.19
N LEU A 136 8.62 -10.88 -2.29
CA LEU A 136 7.78 -11.39 -3.36
C LEU A 136 8.34 -12.69 -3.96
N ARG A 137 9.67 -12.80 -4.14
CA ARG A 137 10.30 -14.03 -4.63
C ARG A 137 10.08 -15.20 -3.67
N LEU A 138 10.24 -14.98 -2.37
CA LEU A 138 10.03 -16.02 -1.35
C LEU A 138 8.57 -16.49 -1.32
N PHE A 139 7.63 -15.56 -1.47
CA PHE A 139 6.21 -15.89 -1.53
C PHE A 139 5.79 -16.62 -2.80
N LEU A 140 6.32 -16.24 -3.96
CA LEU A 140 6.09 -16.98 -5.20
C LEU A 140 6.57 -18.45 -5.07
N ILE A 141 7.69 -18.68 -4.39
CA ILE A 141 8.19 -20.03 -4.08
C ILE A 141 7.22 -20.75 -3.13
N ALA A 142 6.80 -20.10 -2.04
CA ALA A 142 5.87 -20.69 -1.08
C ALA A 142 4.51 -21.03 -1.71
N MET A 143 3.97 -20.17 -2.56
CA MET A 143 2.76 -20.46 -3.35
C MET A 143 2.95 -21.64 -4.30
N ARG A 144 4.07 -21.71 -5.04
CA ARG A 144 4.35 -22.83 -5.97
C ARG A 144 4.39 -24.17 -5.26
N GLU A 145 4.79 -24.17 -4.00
CA GLU A 145 4.90 -25.36 -3.16
C GLU A 145 3.62 -25.66 -2.37
N GLY A 146 2.58 -24.84 -2.51
CA GLY A 146 1.30 -25.05 -1.84
C GLY A 146 1.29 -24.65 -0.38
N TRP A 147 2.22 -23.81 0.06
CA TRP A 147 2.29 -23.34 1.45
C TRP A 147 1.53 -22.03 1.69
N CYS A 148 1.01 -21.38 0.64
CA CYS A 148 0.31 -20.10 0.77
C CYS A 148 -1.00 -20.12 -0.01
N ASP A 149 -2.12 -19.97 0.71
CA ASP A 149 -3.39 -19.58 0.11
C ASP A 149 -3.37 -18.07 -0.19
N SER A 150 -4.11 -17.67 -1.22
CA SER A 150 -4.09 -16.30 -1.74
C SER A 150 -4.81 -15.27 -0.85
N ASP A 151 -5.47 -15.71 0.22
CA ASP A 151 -6.15 -14.86 1.20
C ASP A 151 -5.22 -14.28 2.27
N LEU A 152 -3.93 -14.62 2.20
CA LEU A 152 -2.87 -14.32 3.18
C LEU A 152 -2.47 -12.83 3.29
N LEU A 153 -2.95 -11.93 2.45
CA LEU A 153 -2.12 -10.76 2.16
C LEU A 153 -2.67 -9.44 2.68
N ASP A 154 -1.96 -8.90 3.67
CA ASP A 154 -1.84 -7.45 3.83
C ASP A 154 -1.57 -6.85 2.44
N PRO A 155 -2.40 -5.91 1.95
CA PRO A 155 -2.23 -5.25 0.66
C PRO A 155 -0.81 -4.73 0.37
N TYR A 156 -0.03 -4.39 1.40
CA TYR A 156 1.40 -4.06 1.27
C TYR A 156 2.20 -5.16 0.56
N PHE A 157 1.87 -6.42 0.83
CA PHE A 157 2.52 -7.58 0.25
C PHE A 157 2.27 -7.68 -1.26
N LEU A 158 1.04 -7.37 -1.65
CA LEU A 158 0.53 -7.61 -2.99
C LEU A 158 0.95 -6.54 -3.98
N HIS A 159 0.96 -5.28 -3.56
CA HIS A 159 1.36 -4.17 -4.40
C HIS A 159 2.21 -3.17 -3.66
N PHE A 160 3.47 -3.02 -4.06
CA PHE A 160 4.19 -1.79 -3.80
C PHE A 160 4.03 -0.84 -5.00
N PRO A 161 3.61 0.43 -4.82
CA PRO A 161 3.32 1.32 -5.93
C PRO A 161 4.55 1.49 -6.82
N LYS A 162 4.41 1.34 -8.14
CA LYS A 162 5.48 1.67 -9.10
C LYS A 162 5.66 3.18 -9.14
N ARG A 163 6.78 3.66 -9.70
CA ARG A 163 7.02 5.11 -9.85
C ARG A 163 5.93 5.79 -10.69
N THR A 164 5.36 5.08 -11.65
CA THR A 164 4.21 5.52 -12.45
C THR A 164 2.93 5.63 -11.63
N ASP A 165 2.83 4.83 -10.57
CA ASP A 165 1.71 4.78 -9.64
C ASP A 165 1.95 5.71 -8.45
N GLU A 166 3.03 6.51 -8.47
CA GLU A 166 3.28 7.50 -7.44
C GLU A 166 2.27 8.64 -7.59
N VAL A 167 1.26 8.63 -6.74
CA VAL A 167 0.17 9.59 -6.83
C VAL A 167 0.46 10.81 -5.97
N ALA A 168 0.52 11.96 -6.63
CA ALA A 168 0.57 13.24 -5.95
C ALA A 168 -0.70 13.42 -5.09
N TRP A 169 -0.49 13.85 -3.86
CA TRP A 169 -1.53 14.29 -2.96
C TRP A 169 -1.51 15.82 -2.91
N TYR A 170 -2.67 16.40 -3.19
CA TYR A 170 -2.93 17.83 -3.18
C TYR A 170 -3.86 18.11 -1.99
N PRO A 171 -3.35 18.60 -0.84
CA PRO A 171 -4.15 18.81 0.36
C PRO A 171 -5.35 19.72 0.11
N GLY A 172 -6.53 19.37 0.61
CA GLY A 172 -7.73 20.23 0.50
C GLY A 172 -8.29 20.39 -0.90
N ILE A 173 -7.86 19.58 -1.88
CA ILE A 173 -8.27 19.74 -3.28
C ILE A 173 -9.77 19.53 -3.47
N GLU A 174 -10.40 18.64 -2.71
CA GLU A 174 -11.82 18.32 -2.90
C GLU A 174 -12.70 19.48 -2.42
N ALA A 175 -12.48 19.98 -1.20
CA ALA A 175 -13.17 21.18 -0.72
C ALA A 175 -12.89 22.41 -1.59
N ARG A 176 -11.62 22.69 -1.89
CA ARG A 176 -11.24 23.89 -2.64
C ARG A 176 -11.71 23.86 -4.09
N SER A 177 -11.57 22.74 -4.79
CA SER A 177 -12.07 22.62 -6.16
C SER A 177 -13.59 22.73 -6.21
N ALA A 178 -14.30 22.19 -5.23
CA ALA A 178 -15.76 22.32 -5.15
C ALA A 178 -16.19 23.78 -4.94
N ASN A 179 -15.52 24.51 -4.05
CA ASN A 179 -15.79 25.94 -3.84
C ASN A 179 -15.47 26.80 -5.07
N LEU A 180 -14.44 26.44 -5.85
CA LEU A 180 -14.12 27.13 -7.10
C LEU A 180 -15.15 26.87 -8.20
N ALA A 181 -15.71 25.65 -8.23
CA ALA A 181 -16.75 25.29 -9.19
C ALA A 181 -18.12 25.90 -8.83
N ASP A 182 -18.43 25.97 -7.53
CA ASP A 182 -19.63 26.60 -6.98
C ASP A 182 -19.27 27.48 -5.76
N PRO A 183 -19.12 28.80 -5.96
CA PRO A 183 -18.80 29.73 -4.89
C PRO A 183 -19.85 29.82 -3.78
N GLN A 184 -21.09 29.35 -4.02
CA GLN A 184 -22.16 29.36 -3.01
C GLN A 184 -22.12 28.14 -2.09
N LEU A 185 -21.33 27.11 -2.44
CA LEU A 185 -21.21 25.89 -1.64
C LEU A 185 -20.62 26.15 -0.25
N HIS A 186 -19.70 27.13 -0.15
CA HIS A 186 -19.02 27.54 1.08
C HIS A 186 -18.50 26.36 1.92
N ARG A 187 -17.99 25.31 1.26
CA ARG A 187 -17.46 24.12 1.94
C ARG A 187 -16.23 24.52 2.76
N ARG A 188 -16.20 24.09 4.03
CA ARG A 188 -15.05 24.30 4.90
C ARG A 188 -13.81 23.63 4.31
N GLU A 189 -12.75 24.40 4.09
CA GLU A 189 -11.44 23.89 3.72
C GLU A 189 -10.70 23.34 4.97
N PRO A 190 -9.81 22.34 4.80
CA PRO A 190 -9.06 21.78 5.91
C PRO A 190 -8.11 22.81 6.53
N ALA A 191 -8.01 22.81 7.86
CA ALA A 191 -7.13 23.71 8.62
C ALA A 191 -5.68 23.21 8.67
N ASP A 192 -5.47 21.90 8.54
CA ASP A 192 -4.15 21.26 8.61
C ASP A 192 -4.06 20.04 7.67
N LEU A 193 -2.89 19.40 7.64
CA LEU A 193 -2.67 18.22 6.81
C LEU A 193 -3.39 16.97 7.32
N ILE A 194 -3.81 16.91 8.59
CA ILE A 194 -4.54 15.78 9.17
C ILE A 194 -5.99 15.81 8.67
N GLU A 195 -6.64 16.98 8.72
CA GLU A 195 -7.97 17.18 8.14
C GLU A 195 -7.95 16.96 6.61
N ALA A 196 -6.93 17.47 5.92
CA ALA A 196 -6.77 17.25 4.49
C ALA A 196 -6.51 15.77 4.14
N LEU A 197 -5.87 15.01 5.02
CA LEU A 197 -5.67 13.58 4.86
C LEU A 197 -6.99 12.83 4.98
N ALA A 198 -7.81 13.16 5.98
CA ALA A 198 -9.12 12.56 6.17
C ALA A 198 -10.03 12.80 4.94
N GLU A 199 -10.01 14.01 4.38
CA GLU A 199 -10.70 14.32 3.13
C GLU A 199 -10.17 13.48 1.95
N CYS A 200 -8.84 13.38 1.81
CA CYS A 200 -8.21 12.60 0.75
C CYS A 200 -8.55 11.10 0.84
N ASP A 201 -8.51 10.52 2.04
CA ASP A 201 -8.78 9.10 2.24
C ASP A 201 -10.27 8.77 2.03
N ALA A 202 -11.18 9.72 2.30
CA ALA A 202 -12.60 9.59 2.00
C ALA A 202 -12.91 9.71 0.50
N ALA A 203 -12.25 10.64 -0.19
CA ALA A 203 -12.44 10.86 -1.62
C ALA A 203 -11.78 9.79 -2.48
N ASP A 204 -10.68 9.19 -1.97
CA ASP A 204 -9.83 8.30 -2.73
C ASP A 204 -9.52 6.98 -1.97
N PRO A 205 -10.53 6.11 -1.74
CA PRO A 205 -10.41 4.94 -0.86
C PRO A 205 -9.33 3.94 -1.26
N TRP A 206 -8.84 3.96 -2.51
CA TRP A 206 -7.77 3.07 -2.92
C TRP A 206 -6.45 3.35 -2.19
N ARG A 207 -6.21 4.60 -1.72
CA ARG A 207 -5.01 4.97 -0.95
C ARG A 207 -4.93 4.24 0.38
N THR A 208 -6.07 3.82 0.93
CA THR A 208 -6.17 2.96 2.13
C THR A 208 -6.55 1.52 1.79
N HIS A 209 -6.55 1.13 0.52
CA HIS A 209 -7.00 -0.18 0.04
C HIS A 209 -8.38 -0.59 0.58
N TYR A 210 -9.34 0.33 0.63
CA TYR A 210 -10.67 0.10 1.20
C TYR A 210 -10.66 -0.37 2.67
N ARG A 211 -9.56 -0.24 3.41
CA ARG A 211 -9.54 -0.58 4.85
C ARG A 211 -10.53 0.24 5.64
N LEU A 212 -10.79 1.49 5.24
CA LEU A 212 -11.85 2.33 5.82
C LEU A 212 -13.27 1.95 5.35
N HIS A 213 -13.40 1.19 4.25
CA HIS A 213 -14.66 0.79 3.63
C HIS A 213 -14.74 -0.73 3.46
N HIS A 214 -14.37 -1.47 4.50
CA HIS A 214 -14.19 -2.92 4.48
C HIS A 214 -15.43 -3.68 3.95
N ALA A 215 -16.64 -3.18 4.23
CA ALA A 215 -17.90 -3.85 3.90
C ALA A 215 -18.17 -3.82 2.38
N GLY A 216 -17.68 -2.78 1.69
CA GLY A 216 -17.77 -2.66 0.24
C GLY A 216 -16.67 -3.40 -0.52
N HIS A 217 -15.69 -3.99 0.17
CA HIS A 217 -14.53 -4.60 -0.47
C HIS A 217 -14.95 -5.81 -1.34
N PRO A 218 -14.62 -5.84 -2.65
CA PRO A 218 -15.00 -6.93 -3.55
C PRO A 218 -14.51 -8.31 -3.08
N GLY A 219 -13.35 -8.38 -2.41
CA GLY A 219 -12.82 -9.63 -1.84
C GLY A 219 -13.70 -10.27 -0.77
N ARG A 220 -14.66 -9.55 -0.16
CA ARG A 220 -15.66 -10.17 0.74
C ARG A 220 -16.69 -11.03 0.00
N ARG A 221 -16.81 -10.88 -1.31
CA ARG A 221 -17.72 -11.66 -2.16
C ARG A 221 -17.10 -12.98 -2.62
N ILE A 222 -15.82 -13.21 -2.32
CA ILE A 222 -15.13 -14.46 -2.63
C ILE A 222 -15.29 -15.39 -1.43
N ALA A 223 -15.74 -16.61 -1.68
CA ALA A 223 -15.67 -17.66 -0.68
C ALA A 223 -14.21 -17.89 -0.30
N ARG A 224 -13.86 -17.64 0.97
CA ARG A 224 -12.53 -17.95 1.50
C ARG A 224 -12.24 -19.44 1.27
N LEU A 225 -11.03 -19.79 0.84
CA LEU A 225 -10.66 -21.16 0.54
C LEU A 225 -10.50 -21.93 1.85
N ALA A 226 -11.60 -22.46 2.38
CA ALA A 226 -11.53 -23.33 3.53
C ALA A 226 -10.86 -24.66 3.14
N GLY A 227 -9.65 -24.92 3.68
CA GLY A 227 -9.04 -26.24 3.70
C GLY A 227 -8.28 -26.69 2.45
N LYS A 228 -7.60 -25.81 1.70
CA LYS A 228 -6.87 -26.20 0.47
C LYS A 228 -5.34 -26.27 0.53
N VAL A 229 -4.69 -25.90 1.63
CA VAL A 229 -3.20 -25.81 1.69
C VAL A 229 -2.48 -26.93 2.43
N PHE A 230 -3.16 -27.96 2.91
CA PHE A 230 -2.47 -29.13 3.43
C PHE A 230 -2.52 -30.27 2.40
N ASN A 231 -1.35 -30.67 1.90
CA ASN A 231 -1.08 -31.83 1.01
C ASN A 231 -1.27 -31.69 -0.52
N MET A 232 -0.59 -30.75 -1.19
CA MET A 232 -0.30 -30.94 -2.63
C MET A 232 0.78 -32.01 -2.89
N ALA A 233 1.60 -32.36 -1.88
CA ALA A 233 2.52 -33.51 -1.98
C ALA A 233 1.78 -34.85 -2.15
N ALA A 234 0.53 -34.97 -1.69
CA ALA A 234 -0.26 -36.19 -1.83
C ALA A 234 -0.92 -36.36 -3.21
N LEU A 235 -0.94 -35.31 -4.05
CA LEU A 235 -1.66 -35.32 -5.33
C LEU A 235 -0.76 -35.58 -6.55
N ASN A 236 0.56 -35.71 -6.37
CA ASN A 236 1.47 -36.09 -7.46
C ASN A 236 2.36 -37.27 -7.05
N PRO A 237 1.94 -38.53 -7.27
CA PRO A 237 2.76 -39.72 -6.98
C PRO A 237 4.04 -39.82 -7.83
N ASN A 238 4.24 -38.93 -8.81
CA ASN A 238 5.40 -38.90 -9.71
C ASN A 238 6.38 -37.75 -9.42
N ALA A 239 6.24 -37.01 -8.31
CA ALA A 239 7.15 -35.92 -7.99
C ALA A 239 8.53 -36.48 -7.54
N PRO A 240 9.65 -36.09 -8.18
CA PRO A 240 10.97 -36.55 -7.78
C PRO A 240 11.34 -36.02 -6.38
N PRO A 241 12.08 -36.81 -5.58
CA PRO A 241 12.45 -36.42 -4.22
C PRO A 241 13.31 -35.16 -4.21
N LEU A 242 13.06 -34.29 -3.22
CA LEU A 242 13.82 -33.06 -3.03
C LEU A 242 15.28 -33.38 -2.65
N PRO A 243 16.27 -32.66 -3.21
CA PRO A 243 17.67 -32.85 -2.84
C PRO A 243 17.94 -32.43 -1.39
N PRO A 244 18.89 -33.08 -0.69
CA PRO A 244 19.29 -32.71 0.66
C PRO A 244 19.91 -31.31 0.68
N GLN A 245 19.59 -30.54 1.72
CA GLN A 245 20.06 -29.16 1.86
C GLN A 245 21.50 -29.10 2.44
N PRO A 246 22.29 -28.06 2.07
CA PRO A 246 23.54 -27.72 2.73
C PRO A 246 23.34 -27.05 4.09
#